data_AF-A0A496UBI7-F1
#
_entry.id   AF-A0A496UBI7-F1
#
_cell.length_a   1.000
_cell.length_b   1.000
_cell.length_c   1.000
_cell.angle_alpha   90.00
_cell.angle_beta   90.00
_cell.angle_gamma   90.00
#
_symmetry.space_group_name_H-M   'P 1'
#
loop_
_entity.id
_entity.type
_entity.pdbx_description
1 polymer ?
#
loop_
_entity_poly.entity_id
_entity_poly.type
_entity_poly.pdbx_seq_one_letter_code
_entity_poly.pdbx_strand_id
1 'polypeptide(L)'
;MNDLYTEAERVFGVEVKWLEATLPLNRQSFPMAVELLHRSQGKIIVCGVGKSGIVARKIAATMTSTGTPAYFLHPADSVHGDAGILAKGDTALVLSKSGDTSEIAALLPVLRSLSIPVVAMVVNENSLLGRFAEVVLKLPDMSEACPYNLAPTASTTAMMTMGDALAMAMLNLSGFTAEDFANVHPGGLLGRKLLMRVSDIMVTGELPVVSPDTVLSRAVELMTEHRGLCIAVDEAGAIQGIFVYGDLGRLMKNRVDITEMSLGEAMIVNPVTVSGDQLLALAVQTMEQHGITSLVVIDHQSRPVGVVYLHDALALGF
;
A
#
# COMPACT_ATOMS: atom_id res chain seq x y z
N MET A 1 23.95 4.75 -31.63
CA MET A 1 23.06 4.09 -30.65
C MET A 1 23.84 3.56 -29.44
N ASN A 2 24.93 2.79 -29.62
CA ASN A 2 25.78 2.35 -28.48
C ASN A 2 26.31 3.49 -27.60
N ASP A 3 26.66 4.64 -28.19
CA ASP A 3 27.21 5.80 -27.46
C ASP A 3 26.24 6.41 -26.42
N LEU A 4 24.93 6.46 -26.74
CA LEU A 4 23.92 6.98 -25.80
C LEU A 4 23.64 6.02 -24.65
N TYR A 5 23.75 4.71 -24.88
CA TYR A 5 23.61 3.72 -23.82
C TYR A 5 24.81 3.75 -22.88
N THR A 6 26.03 3.87 -23.41
CA THR A 6 27.24 4.05 -22.60
C THR A 6 27.18 5.31 -21.74
N GLU A 7 26.59 6.41 -22.24
CA GLU A 7 26.35 7.59 -21.42
C GLU A 7 25.36 7.31 -20.27
N ALA A 8 24.28 6.56 -20.52
CA ALA A 8 23.37 6.12 -19.46
C ALA A 8 24.07 5.23 -18.42
N GLU A 9 24.89 4.27 -18.85
CA GLU A 9 25.70 3.43 -17.95
C GLU A 9 26.63 4.27 -17.08
N ARG A 10 27.26 5.30 -17.66
CA ARG A 10 28.11 6.24 -16.92
C ARG A 10 27.31 6.98 -15.86
N VAL A 11 26.14 7.51 -16.20
CA VAL A 11 25.26 8.23 -15.25
C VAL A 11 24.85 7.31 -14.11
N PHE A 12 24.35 6.11 -14.40
CA PHE A 12 23.98 5.11 -13.38
C PHE A 12 25.17 4.74 -12.49
N GLY A 13 26.35 4.54 -13.09
CA GLY A 13 27.57 4.24 -12.35
C GLY A 13 27.99 5.37 -11.38
N VAL A 14 27.77 6.63 -11.74
CA VAL A 14 28.01 7.76 -10.81
C VAL A 14 27.01 7.76 -9.66
N GLU A 15 25.72 7.56 -9.94
CA GLU A 15 24.70 7.55 -8.89
C GLU A 15 24.87 6.39 -7.91
N VAL A 16 25.21 5.18 -8.40
CA VAL A 16 25.52 4.03 -7.54
C VAL A 16 26.66 4.34 -6.59
N LYS A 17 27.75 4.95 -7.07
CA LYS A 17 28.90 5.32 -6.21
C LYS A 17 28.51 6.30 -5.11
N TRP A 18 27.62 7.24 -5.40
CA TRP A 18 27.07 8.14 -4.38
C TRP A 18 26.28 7.37 -3.33
N LEU A 19 25.43 6.44 -3.73
CA LEU A 19 24.65 5.61 -2.80
C LEU A 19 25.55 4.76 -1.90
N GLU A 20 26.54 4.08 -2.48
CA GLU A 20 27.53 3.27 -1.75
C GLU A 20 28.33 4.10 -0.74
N ALA A 21 28.65 5.35 -1.07
CA ALA A 21 29.39 6.24 -0.18
C ALA A 21 28.51 6.90 0.90
N THR A 22 27.21 7.10 0.65
CA THR A 22 26.34 7.89 1.53
C THR A 22 26.05 7.19 2.86
N LEU A 23 25.61 5.93 2.83
CA LEU A 23 25.19 5.24 4.06
C LEU A 23 26.34 5.06 5.09
N PRO A 24 27.57 4.67 4.70
CA PRO A 24 28.68 4.53 5.63
C PRO A 24 29.01 5.80 6.42
N LEU A 25 28.85 6.99 5.81
CA LEU A 25 29.08 8.28 6.47
C LEU A 25 28.11 8.55 7.62
N ASN A 26 26.97 7.85 7.63
CA ASN A 26 25.85 8.13 8.52
C ASN A 26 25.59 7.02 9.54
N ARG A 27 26.58 6.14 9.80
CA ARG A 27 26.42 5.00 10.73
C ARG A 27 25.95 5.43 12.13
N GLN A 28 26.38 6.60 12.61
CA GLN A 28 25.99 7.15 13.91
C GLN A 28 24.81 8.12 13.81
N SER A 29 24.81 9.02 12.82
CA SER A 29 23.79 10.04 12.67
C SER A 29 22.45 9.50 12.18
N PHE A 30 22.43 8.39 11.43
CA PHE A 30 21.18 7.83 10.90
C PHE A 30 20.22 7.37 12.01
N PRO A 31 20.61 6.52 12.99
CA PRO A 31 19.72 6.18 14.09
C PRO A 31 19.25 7.40 14.89
N MET A 32 20.12 8.38 15.11
CA MET A 32 19.78 9.62 15.82
C MET A 32 18.74 10.45 15.06
N ALA A 33 18.88 10.54 13.72
CA ALA A 33 17.91 11.21 12.87
C ALA A 33 16.56 10.51 12.89
N VAL A 34 16.55 9.17 12.80
CA VAL A 34 15.31 8.37 12.90
C VAL A 34 14.62 8.62 14.24
N GLU A 35 15.34 8.55 15.35
CA GLU A 35 14.80 8.77 16.69
C GLU A 35 14.26 10.19 16.87
N LEU A 36 14.97 11.20 16.37
CA LEU A 36 14.55 12.60 16.43
C LEU A 36 13.25 12.84 15.65
N LEU A 37 13.18 12.34 14.42
CA LEU A 37 12.01 12.49 13.54
C LEU A 37 10.81 11.69 14.06
N HIS A 38 11.03 10.46 14.53
CA HIS A 38 9.98 9.58 15.05
C HIS A 38 9.33 10.12 16.34
N ARG A 39 10.08 10.89 17.14
CA ARG A 39 9.57 11.54 18.36
C ARG A 39 8.80 12.83 18.12
N SER A 40 8.61 13.24 16.86
CA SER A 40 7.82 14.42 16.53
C SER A 40 6.42 14.31 17.14
N GLN A 41 6.00 15.35 17.87
CA GLN A 41 4.66 15.42 18.48
C GLN A 41 3.64 16.08 17.55
N GLY A 42 4.13 16.81 16.54
CA GLY A 42 3.35 17.38 15.46
C GLY A 42 3.59 16.59 14.17
N LYS A 43 4.08 17.28 13.15
CA LYS A 43 4.43 16.68 11.85
C LYS A 43 5.91 16.87 11.54
N ILE A 44 6.40 16.09 10.59
CA ILE A 44 7.71 16.30 9.98
C ILE A 44 7.57 17.31 8.84
N ILE A 45 8.21 18.47 8.98
CA ILE A 45 8.30 19.46 7.91
C ILE A 45 9.51 19.12 7.04
N VAL A 46 9.28 18.72 5.79
CA VAL A 46 10.34 18.40 4.84
C VAL A 46 10.57 19.58 3.91
N CYS A 47 11.79 20.10 3.89
CA CYS A 47 12.15 21.31 3.14
C CYS A 47 13.28 21.06 2.15
N GLY A 48 13.28 21.83 1.07
CA GLY A 48 14.37 21.89 0.11
C GLY A 48 14.07 22.88 -1.01
N VAL A 49 15.12 23.37 -1.69
CA VAL A 49 15.00 24.31 -2.82
C VAL A 49 15.28 23.59 -4.13
N GLY A 50 14.63 24.00 -5.21
CA GLY A 50 14.88 23.48 -6.55
C GLY A 50 14.73 21.95 -6.64
N LYS A 51 15.74 21.25 -7.15
CA LYS A 51 15.70 19.77 -7.27
C LYS A 51 15.66 19.06 -5.93
N SER A 52 16.33 19.59 -4.89
CA SER A 52 16.19 19.10 -3.52
C SER A 52 14.77 19.29 -2.99
N GLY A 53 14.07 20.35 -3.39
CA GLY A 53 12.65 20.55 -3.06
C GLY A 53 11.72 19.50 -3.67
N ILE A 54 11.99 19.05 -4.90
CA ILE A 54 11.22 17.97 -5.54
C ILE A 54 11.42 16.66 -4.76
N VAL A 55 12.66 16.34 -4.39
CA VAL A 55 12.99 15.17 -3.57
C VAL A 55 12.32 15.27 -2.19
N ALA A 56 12.41 16.43 -1.53
CA ALA A 56 11.74 16.68 -0.25
C ALA A 56 10.23 16.44 -0.32
N ARG A 57 9.58 16.84 -1.42
CA ARG A 57 8.15 16.56 -1.66
C ARG A 57 7.85 15.06 -1.75
N LYS A 58 8.68 14.29 -2.47
CA LYS A 58 8.53 12.83 -2.54
C LYS A 58 8.70 12.19 -1.17
N ILE A 59 9.73 12.60 -0.42
CA ILE A 59 10.01 12.10 0.93
C ILE A 59 8.82 12.36 1.86
N ALA A 60 8.27 13.57 1.87
CA ALA A 60 7.08 13.89 2.67
C ALA A 60 5.88 13.00 2.30
N ALA A 61 5.67 12.76 1.00
CA ALA A 61 4.61 11.85 0.55
C ALA A 61 4.85 10.41 1.02
N THR A 62 6.10 9.92 0.94
CA THR A 62 6.47 8.57 1.40
C THR A 62 6.28 8.42 2.92
N MET A 63 6.73 9.39 3.72
CA MET A 63 6.53 9.38 5.18
C MET A 63 5.03 9.35 5.53
N THR A 64 4.22 10.19 4.90
CA THR A 64 2.77 10.21 5.14
C THR A 64 2.10 8.91 4.72
N SER A 65 2.48 8.32 3.57
CA SER A 65 1.98 7.01 3.14
C SER A 65 2.40 5.84 4.04
N THR A 66 3.38 6.05 4.91
CA THR A 66 3.92 5.04 5.83
C THR A 66 3.58 5.36 7.29
N GLY A 67 2.52 6.17 7.50
CA GLY A 67 1.96 6.45 8.82
C GLY A 67 2.65 7.54 9.61
N THR A 68 3.64 8.24 9.03
CA THR A 68 4.34 9.36 9.70
C THR A 68 3.86 10.68 9.10
N PRO A 69 3.07 11.50 9.82
CA PRO A 69 2.57 12.77 9.29
C PRO A 69 3.72 13.67 8.85
N ALA A 70 3.80 13.96 7.55
CA ALA A 70 4.84 14.79 6.97
C ALA A 70 4.28 15.76 5.92
N TYR A 71 4.86 16.95 5.86
CA TYR A 71 4.43 18.00 4.95
C TYR A 71 5.62 18.66 4.26
N PHE A 72 5.53 18.84 2.95
CA PHE A 72 6.54 19.56 2.20
C PHE A 72 6.30 21.07 2.28
N LEU A 73 7.27 21.80 2.84
CA LEU A 73 7.27 23.26 2.87
C LEU A 73 8.41 23.79 1.99
N HIS A 74 8.09 24.55 0.96
CA HIS A 74 9.10 25.23 0.17
C HIS A 74 9.68 26.40 0.98
N PRO A 75 11.01 26.51 1.16
CA PRO A 75 11.60 27.52 2.05
C PRO A 75 11.23 28.97 1.71
N ALA A 76 11.12 29.32 0.42
CA ALA A 76 10.73 30.68 0.02
C ALA A 76 9.30 31.05 0.45
N ASP A 77 8.40 30.07 0.49
CA ASP A 77 6.98 30.30 0.77
C ASP A 77 6.79 30.60 2.28
N SER A 78 7.69 30.07 3.12
CA SER A 78 7.69 30.32 4.57
C SER A 78 7.86 31.81 4.91
N VAL A 79 8.65 32.54 4.12
CA VAL A 79 8.92 33.97 4.30
C VAL A 79 7.73 34.83 3.85
N HIS A 80 6.81 34.25 3.07
CA HIS A 80 5.68 34.94 2.47
C HIS A 80 4.31 34.54 3.06
N GLY A 81 4.31 33.86 4.22
CA GLY A 81 3.09 33.58 5.00
C GLY A 81 2.93 32.12 5.42
N ASP A 82 3.55 31.18 4.69
CA ASP A 82 3.42 29.75 4.97
C ASP A 82 4.21 29.30 6.21
N ALA A 83 4.94 30.22 6.87
CA ALA A 83 5.46 30.00 8.22
C ALA A 83 4.36 29.61 9.22
N GLY A 84 3.09 29.98 8.98
CA GLY A 84 1.96 29.55 9.80
C GLY A 84 1.68 28.04 9.77
N ILE A 85 2.26 27.30 8.82
CA ILE A 85 2.20 25.83 8.78
C ILE A 85 3.10 25.23 9.87
N LEU A 86 4.17 25.92 10.25
CA LEU A 86 5.11 25.49 11.29
C LEU A 86 4.46 25.66 12.66
N ALA A 87 4.53 24.62 13.49
CA ALA A 87 4.01 24.64 14.84
C ALA A 87 5.04 24.11 15.84
N LYS A 88 4.91 24.53 17.10
CA LYS A 88 5.67 23.93 18.20
C LYS A 88 5.34 22.44 18.30
N GLY A 89 6.36 21.61 18.47
CA GLY A 89 6.21 20.14 18.49
C GLY A 89 6.46 19.47 17.14
N ASP A 90 6.54 20.25 16.04
CA ASP A 90 7.04 19.78 14.77
C ASP A 90 8.55 19.50 14.83
N THR A 91 9.03 18.70 13.87
CA THR A 91 10.45 18.49 13.56
C THR A 91 10.68 18.80 12.10
N ALA A 92 11.89 19.20 11.70
CA ALA A 92 12.20 19.49 10.29
C ALA A 92 13.27 18.56 9.72
N LEU A 93 13.06 18.14 8.47
CA LEU A 93 14.06 17.49 7.62
C LEU A 93 14.40 18.43 6.46
N VAL A 94 15.61 18.98 6.44
CA VAL A 94 15.99 20.03 5.50
C VAL A 94 17.07 19.51 4.54
N LEU A 95 16.76 19.52 3.24
CA LEU A 95 17.63 19.03 2.17
C LEU A 95 18.32 20.21 1.48
N SER A 96 19.66 20.27 1.56
CA SER A 96 20.45 21.25 0.81
C SER A 96 21.87 20.76 0.61
N LYS A 97 22.28 20.48 -0.64
CA LYS A 97 23.64 20.00 -0.93
C LYS A 97 24.71 20.95 -0.37
N SER A 98 24.55 22.26 -0.62
CA SER A 98 25.47 23.29 -0.14
C SER A 98 25.26 23.64 1.34
N GLY A 99 24.01 23.61 1.82
CA GLY A 99 23.63 24.04 3.17
C GLY A 99 23.61 25.56 3.38
N ASP A 100 23.87 26.35 2.34
CA ASP A 100 24.10 27.81 2.43
C ASP A 100 23.17 28.65 1.52
N THR A 101 22.08 28.09 1.00
CA THR A 101 21.18 28.87 0.12
C THR A 101 20.43 29.95 0.90
N SER A 102 20.12 31.07 0.24
CA SER A 102 19.47 32.23 0.87
C SER A 102 18.07 31.91 1.39
N GLU A 103 17.33 31.04 0.71
CA GLU A 103 15.99 30.62 1.14
C GLU A 103 16.05 29.74 2.39
N ILE A 104 17.06 28.88 2.50
CA ILE A 104 17.29 28.10 3.73
C ILE A 104 17.69 29.04 4.86
N ALA A 105 18.59 29.99 4.60
CA ALA A 105 19.00 30.98 5.59
C ALA A 105 17.81 31.78 6.15
N ALA A 106 16.84 32.12 5.30
CA ALA A 106 15.63 32.84 5.70
C ALA A 106 14.65 31.98 6.54
N LEU A 107 14.68 30.65 6.39
CA LEU A 107 13.84 29.71 7.16
C LEU A 107 14.35 29.50 8.60
N LEU A 108 15.67 29.51 8.81
CA LEU A 108 16.28 29.16 10.11
C LEU A 108 15.80 29.98 11.31
N PRO A 109 15.61 31.32 11.23
CA PRO A 109 15.09 32.11 12.35
C PRO A 109 13.71 31.64 12.82
N VAL A 110 12.84 31.24 11.89
CA VAL A 110 11.49 30.75 12.22
C VAL A 110 11.56 29.42 12.94
N LEU A 111 12.35 28.46 12.41
CA LEU A 111 12.57 27.16 13.06
C LEU A 111 13.11 27.32 14.49
N ARG A 112 14.07 28.24 14.67
CA ARG A 112 14.62 28.56 16.00
C ARG A 112 13.57 29.14 16.93
N SER A 113 12.76 30.09 16.46
CA SER A 113 11.73 30.75 17.29
C SER A 113 10.69 29.77 17.82
N LEU A 114 10.38 28.72 17.05
CA LEU A 114 9.44 27.67 17.40
C LEU A 114 10.09 26.48 18.12
N SER A 115 11.43 26.52 18.30
CA SER A 115 12.21 25.41 18.85
C SER A 115 11.99 24.09 18.11
N ILE A 116 11.90 24.16 16.77
CA ILE A 116 11.74 22.99 15.90
C ILE A 116 13.11 22.34 15.70
N PRO A 117 13.33 21.09 16.17
CA PRO A 117 14.58 20.37 15.93
C PRO A 117 14.76 20.05 14.44
N VAL A 118 15.99 20.10 13.96
CA VAL A 118 16.35 19.96 12.55
C VAL A 118 17.29 18.78 12.31
N VAL A 119 16.88 17.92 11.38
CA VAL A 119 17.76 16.99 10.66
C VAL A 119 18.15 17.63 9.33
N ALA A 120 19.44 17.75 9.04
CA ALA A 120 19.93 18.34 7.79
C ALA A 120 20.61 17.31 6.89
N MET A 121 20.31 17.32 5.59
CA MET A 121 21.09 16.61 4.57
C MET A 121 21.99 17.59 3.82
N VAL A 122 23.30 17.56 4.13
CA VAL A 122 24.30 18.49 3.57
C VAL A 122 25.60 17.76 3.24
N VAL A 123 26.40 18.31 2.31
CA VAL A 123 27.78 17.84 2.07
C VAL A 123 28.74 18.39 3.12
N ASN A 124 28.63 19.70 3.40
CA ASN A 124 29.48 20.40 4.36
C ASN A 124 28.75 20.59 5.70
N GLU A 125 29.19 19.87 6.73
CA GLU A 125 28.67 20.00 8.11
C GLU A 125 28.93 21.39 8.70
N ASN A 126 29.93 22.11 8.20
CA ASN A 126 30.22 23.49 8.57
C ASN A 126 29.45 24.52 7.73
N SER A 127 28.47 24.12 6.93
CA SER A 127 27.54 25.06 6.28
C SER A 127 26.63 25.74 7.32
N LEU A 128 25.91 26.78 6.91
CA LEU A 128 24.92 27.46 7.72
C LEU A 128 23.88 26.46 8.27
N LEU A 129 23.30 25.63 7.41
CA LEU A 129 22.35 24.60 7.81
C LEU A 129 23.00 23.50 8.66
N GLY A 130 24.21 23.05 8.29
CA GLY A 130 24.92 21.99 9.02
C GLY A 130 25.19 22.36 10.47
N ARG A 131 25.61 23.61 10.75
CA ARG A 131 25.81 24.12 12.11
C ARG A 131 24.51 24.39 12.87
N PHE A 132 23.40 24.59 12.15
CA PHE A 132 22.10 24.85 12.77
C PHE A 132 21.44 23.55 13.26
N ALA A 133 21.65 22.44 12.55
CA ALA A 133 20.95 21.20 12.77
C ALA A 133 21.39 20.46 14.03
N GLU A 134 20.42 19.86 14.74
CA GLU A 134 20.68 18.91 15.83
C GLU A 134 21.32 17.61 15.31
N VAL A 135 20.95 17.15 14.11
CA VAL A 135 21.55 15.98 13.47
C VAL A 135 21.87 16.26 12.01
N VAL A 136 23.10 15.97 11.59
CA VAL A 136 23.50 16.05 10.19
C VAL A 136 23.59 14.65 9.58
N LEU A 137 22.84 14.45 8.49
CA LEU A 137 22.99 13.35 7.56
C LEU A 137 23.91 13.78 6.43
N LYS A 138 25.17 13.38 6.54
CA LYS A 138 26.24 13.79 5.63
C LYS A 138 26.10 13.13 4.27
N LEU A 139 26.16 13.94 3.22
CA LEU A 139 26.29 13.50 1.84
C LEU A 139 27.77 13.49 1.43
N PRO A 140 28.20 12.59 0.53
CA PRO A 140 29.56 12.58 0.05
C PRO A 140 29.85 13.83 -0.81
N ASP A 141 31.07 14.34 -0.75
CA ASP A 141 31.54 15.42 -1.61
C ASP A 141 32.13 14.84 -2.90
N MET A 142 31.26 14.57 -3.86
CA MET A 142 31.60 13.90 -5.12
C MET A 142 31.01 14.65 -6.32
N SER A 143 31.51 14.33 -7.51
CA SER A 143 30.98 14.88 -8.76
C SER A 143 29.59 14.33 -9.06
N GLU A 144 28.73 15.19 -9.60
CA GLU A 144 27.46 14.81 -10.22
C GLU A 144 27.69 14.05 -11.53
N ALA A 145 26.64 13.38 -12.00
CA ALA A 145 26.66 12.74 -13.31
C ALA A 145 26.67 13.78 -14.45
N CYS A 146 26.19 15.01 -14.20
CA CYS A 146 26.28 16.13 -15.14
C CYS A 146 27.76 16.43 -15.49
N PRO A 147 28.16 16.46 -16.78
CA PRO A 147 29.55 16.73 -17.17
C PRO A 147 30.13 18.04 -16.64
N TYR A 148 29.26 19.04 -16.42
CA TYR A 148 29.63 20.35 -15.88
C TYR A 148 29.48 20.46 -14.36
N ASN A 149 29.04 19.39 -13.69
CA ASN A 149 28.74 19.36 -12.26
C ASN A 149 27.70 20.41 -11.80
N LEU A 150 26.88 20.91 -12.73
CA LEU A 150 25.91 21.99 -12.49
C LEU A 150 24.52 21.45 -12.11
N ALA A 151 24.09 20.38 -12.75
CA ALA A 151 22.77 19.79 -12.49
C ALA A 151 22.87 18.74 -11.39
N PRO A 152 22.10 18.86 -10.30
CA PRO A 152 21.95 17.79 -9.31
C PRO A 152 21.38 16.53 -9.98
N THR A 153 22.07 15.42 -9.78
CA THR A 153 21.70 14.09 -10.30
C THR A 153 21.88 13.08 -9.16
N ALA A 154 23.13 12.70 -8.90
CA ALA A 154 23.50 11.74 -7.88
C ALA A 154 23.22 12.25 -6.46
N SER A 155 23.41 13.55 -6.19
CA SER A 155 23.06 14.11 -4.87
C SER A 155 21.57 14.02 -4.55
N THR A 156 20.71 14.27 -5.54
CA THR A 156 19.26 14.15 -5.37
C THR A 156 18.82 12.69 -5.22
N THR A 157 19.46 11.76 -5.94
CA THR A 157 19.23 10.32 -5.76
C THR A 157 19.63 9.86 -4.35
N ALA A 158 20.80 10.27 -3.86
CA ALA A 158 21.24 9.96 -2.50
C ALA A 158 20.30 10.52 -1.43
N MET A 159 19.84 11.76 -1.57
CA MET A 159 18.84 12.36 -0.68
C MET A 159 17.52 11.57 -0.70
N MET A 160 17.05 11.16 -1.88
CA MET A 160 15.81 10.41 -2.03
C MET A 160 15.91 9.03 -1.36
N THR A 161 17.00 8.30 -1.61
CA THR A 161 17.24 6.99 -0.98
C THR A 161 17.40 7.12 0.53
N MET A 162 18.08 8.16 1.02
CA MET A 162 18.17 8.43 2.47
C MET A 162 16.78 8.70 3.08
N GLY A 163 15.94 9.47 2.39
CA GLY A 163 14.57 9.73 2.83
C GLY A 163 13.71 8.47 2.88
N ASP A 164 13.84 7.58 1.90
CA ASP A 164 13.15 6.28 1.91
C ASP A 164 13.64 5.38 3.05
N ALA A 165 14.95 5.36 3.31
CA ALA A 165 15.52 4.63 4.44
C ALA A 165 14.99 5.17 5.79
N LEU A 166 14.90 6.50 5.96
CA LEU A 166 14.30 7.11 7.16
C LEU A 166 12.84 6.67 7.33
N ALA A 167 12.04 6.76 6.26
CA ALA A 167 10.63 6.36 6.30
C ALA A 167 10.45 4.88 6.67
N MET A 168 11.22 3.97 6.06
CA MET A 168 11.16 2.53 6.37
C MET A 168 11.61 2.24 7.81
N ALA A 169 12.64 2.94 8.30
CA ALA A 169 13.09 2.77 9.68
C ALA A 169 12.02 3.22 10.68
N MET A 170 11.36 4.37 10.43
CA MET A 170 10.25 4.85 11.27
C MET A 170 9.03 3.94 11.18
N LEU A 171 8.67 3.44 9.99
CA LEU A 171 7.61 2.45 9.79
C LEU A 171 7.82 1.21 10.67
N ASN A 172 9.05 0.68 10.68
CA ASN A 172 9.42 -0.48 11.50
C ASN A 172 9.34 -0.18 13.00
N LEU A 173 9.72 1.02 13.45
CA LEU A 173 9.61 1.42 14.86
C LEU A 173 8.16 1.58 15.32
N SER A 174 7.29 2.07 14.44
CA SER A 174 5.86 2.27 14.74
C SER A 174 5.05 0.96 14.77
N GLY A 175 5.61 -0.17 14.31
CA GLY A 175 4.86 -1.41 14.13
C GLY A 175 3.75 -1.30 13.08
N PHE A 176 3.87 -0.35 12.14
CA PHE A 176 2.85 -0.03 11.15
C PHE A 176 2.51 -1.24 10.28
N THR A 177 1.23 -1.59 10.21
CA THR A 177 0.77 -2.83 9.57
C THR A 177 0.30 -2.59 8.14
N ALA A 178 0.09 -3.67 7.39
CA ALA A 178 -0.56 -3.60 6.07
C ALA A 178 -1.99 -3.04 6.18
N GLU A 179 -2.70 -3.34 7.27
CA GLU A 179 -4.04 -2.78 7.52
C GLU A 179 -4.00 -1.27 7.73
N ASP A 180 -3.02 -0.76 8.49
CA ASP A 180 -2.80 0.68 8.64
C ASP A 180 -2.49 1.35 7.29
N PHE A 181 -1.67 0.69 6.44
CA PHE A 181 -1.40 1.16 5.09
C PHE A 181 -2.68 1.29 4.27
N ALA A 182 -3.56 0.29 4.37
CA ALA A 182 -4.83 0.27 3.65
C ALA A 182 -5.77 1.38 4.12
N ASN A 183 -5.82 1.64 5.43
CA ASN A 183 -6.63 2.69 6.04
C ASN A 183 -6.24 4.09 5.58
N VAL A 184 -4.94 4.33 5.30
CA VAL A 184 -4.47 5.61 4.74
C VAL A 184 -4.48 5.64 3.20
N HIS A 185 -4.86 4.53 2.53
CA HIS A 185 -5.02 4.43 1.07
C HIS A 185 -6.31 3.72 0.63
N PRO A 186 -7.49 4.12 1.12
CA PRO A 186 -8.73 3.37 0.91
C PRO A 186 -9.16 3.29 -0.57
N GLY A 187 -8.78 4.28 -1.39
CA GLY A 187 -9.11 4.32 -2.83
C GLY A 187 -8.16 3.52 -3.73
N GLY A 188 -7.03 3.02 -3.21
CA GLY A 188 -6.03 2.28 -3.99
C GLY A 188 -6.40 0.81 -4.15
N LEU A 189 -5.89 0.17 -5.21
CA LEU A 189 -6.05 -1.28 -5.43
C LEU A 189 -5.58 -2.09 -4.21
N LEU A 190 -4.44 -1.69 -3.61
CA LEU A 190 -3.88 -2.35 -2.44
C LEU A 190 -4.75 -2.16 -1.20
N GLY A 191 -5.25 -0.94 -0.96
CA GLY A 191 -6.16 -0.67 0.16
C GLY A 191 -7.46 -1.47 0.04
N ARG A 192 -8.04 -1.54 -1.17
CA ARG A 192 -9.21 -2.40 -1.45
C ARG A 192 -8.92 -3.88 -1.17
N LYS A 193 -7.78 -4.41 -1.64
CA LYS A 193 -7.41 -5.82 -1.40
C LYS A 193 -7.24 -6.15 0.09
N LEU A 194 -6.81 -5.18 0.89
CA LEU A 194 -6.52 -5.36 2.31
C LEU A 194 -7.74 -5.14 3.22
N LEU A 195 -8.76 -4.40 2.77
CA LEU A 195 -9.91 -4.04 3.63
C LEU A 195 -11.24 -4.64 3.19
N MET A 196 -11.43 -4.92 1.89
CA MET A 196 -12.72 -5.36 1.37
C MET A 196 -13.06 -6.76 1.89
N ARG A 197 -14.25 -6.91 2.44
CA ARG A 197 -14.78 -8.16 2.98
C ARG A 197 -15.74 -8.80 1.97
N VAL A 198 -15.97 -10.09 2.14
CA VAL A 198 -16.96 -10.84 1.35
C VAL A 198 -18.35 -10.19 1.46
N SER A 199 -18.72 -9.71 2.65
CA SER A 199 -19.99 -9.01 2.91
C SER A 199 -20.21 -7.77 2.06
N ASP A 200 -19.14 -7.13 1.58
CA ASP A 200 -19.23 -5.87 0.82
C ASP A 200 -19.72 -6.09 -0.61
N ILE A 201 -19.59 -7.32 -1.13
CA ILE A 201 -19.89 -7.64 -2.54
C ILE A 201 -20.78 -8.86 -2.73
N MET A 202 -21.02 -9.66 -1.68
CA MET A 202 -21.83 -10.86 -1.80
C MET A 202 -23.24 -10.53 -2.28
N VAL A 203 -23.79 -11.40 -3.12
CA VAL A 203 -25.20 -11.35 -3.50
C VAL A 203 -26.03 -11.86 -2.33
N THR A 204 -26.94 -11.02 -1.85
CA THR A 204 -27.89 -11.31 -0.76
C THR A 204 -29.32 -11.31 -1.28
N GLY A 205 -30.27 -11.85 -0.50
CA GLY A 205 -31.70 -11.83 -0.82
C GLY A 205 -32.23 -13.23 -1.14
N GLU A 206 -32.96 -13.37 -2.25
CA GLU A 206 -33.45 -14.68 -2.71
C GLU A 206 -32.27 -15.54 -3.19
N LEU A 207 -31.81 -16.42 -2.32
CA LEU A 207 -30.80 -17.44 -2.62
C LEU A 207 -31.50 -18.71 -3.17
N PRO A 208 -30.89 -19.43 -4.13
CA PRO A 208 -31.45 -20.66 -4.71
C PRO A 208 -31.31 -21.83 -3.73
N VAL A 209 -32.03 -21.78 -2.61
CA VAL A 209 -31.94 -22.73 -1.51
C VAL A 209 -33.10 -23.74 -1.57
N VAL A 210 -32.78 -25.03 -1.53
CA VAL A 210 -33.77 -26.13 -1.58
C VAL A 210 -33.36 -27.31 -0.70
N SER A 211 -34.27 -28.28 -0.49
CA SER A 211 -33.95 -29.55 0.19
C SER A 211 -33.13 -30.48 -0.71
N PRO A 212 -32.21 -31.32 -0.18
CA PRO A 212 -31.57 -32.42 -0.90
C PRO A 212 -32.56 -33.38 -1.60
N ASP A 213 -33.78 -33.53 -1.08
CA ASP A 213 -34.81 -34.39 -1.65
C ASP A 213 -35.50 -33.79 -2.88
N THR A 214 -35.16 -32.53 -3.24
CA THR A 214 -35.72 -31.84 -4.40
C THR A 214 -35.32 -32.56 -5.68
N VAL A 215 -36.27 -32.77 -6.59
CA VAL A 215 -35.98 -33.36 -7.90
C VAL A 215 -35.00 -32.46 -8.66
N LEU A 216 -33.98 -33.07 -9.27
CA LEU A 216 -32.86 -32.38 -9.89
C LEU A 216 -33.30 -31.45 -11.02
N SER A 217 -34.36 -31.79 -11.77
CA SER A 217 -34.96 -30.90 -12.78
C SER A 217 -35.38 -29.55 -12.20
N ARG A 218 -35.98 -29.53 -11.01
CA ARG A 218 -36.36 -28.29 -10.31
C ARG A 218 -35.14 -27.51 -9.81
N ALA A 219 -34.10 -28.21 -9.35
CA ALA A 219 -32.84 -27.56 -8.98
C ALA A 219 -32.14 -26.95 -10.22
N VAL A 220 -32.25 -27.57 -11.38
CA VAL A 220 -31.75 -27.05 -12.67
C VAL A 220 -32.52 -25.80 -13.09
N GLU A 221 -33.84 -25.74 -12.89
CA GLU A 221 -34.60 -24.50 -13.13
C GLU A 221 -34.09 -23.35 -12.24
N LEU A 222 -33.99 -23.57 -10.93
CA LEU A 222 -33.53 -22.55 -9.98
C LEU A 222 -32.11 -22.08 -10.28
N MET A 223 -31.17 -22.97 -10.61
CA MET A 223 -29.81 -22.54 -10.92
C MET A 223 -29.76 -21.63 -12.17
N THR A 224 -30.68 -21.80 -13.14
CA THR A 224 -30.70 -20.91 -14.32
C THR A 224 -31.12 -19.48 -13.96
N GLU A 225 -31.94 -19.32 -12.92
CA GLU A 225 -32.37 -18.02 -12.40
C GLU A 225 -31.28 -17.37 -11.51
N HIS A 226 -30.40 -18.17 -10.89
CA HIS A 226 -29.42 -17.72 -9.89
C HIS A 226 -27.95 -17.95 -10.30
N ARG A 227 -27.59 -17.51 -11.51
CA ARG A 227 -26.20 -17.52 -12.05
C ARG A 227 -25.49 -18.88 -11.97
N GLY A 228 -26.25 -19.97 -12.06
CA GLY A 228 -25.69 -21.30 -12.26
C GLY A 228 -25.34 -22.09 -11.02
N LEU A 229 -25.95 -21.77 -9.87
CA LEU A 229 -25.82 -22.57 -8.66
C LEU A 229 -27.16 -22.82 -7.99
N CYS A 230 -27.23 -23.92 -7.24
CA CYS A 230 -28.30 -24.25 -6.31
C CYS A 230 -27.67 -24.75 -5.01
N ILE A 231 -28.24 -24.38 -3.86
CA ILE A 231 -27.72 -24.69 -2.52
C ILE A 231 -28.70 -25.65 -1.85
N ALA A 232 -28.20 -26.78 -1.40
CA ALA A 232 -28.99 -27.73 -0.63
C ALA A 232 -28.85 -27.43 0.87
N VAL A 233 -29.97 -27.37 1.60
CA VAL A 233 -29.99 -27.18 3.06
C VAL A 233 -30.85 -28.23 3.76
N ASP A 234 -30.55 -28.49 5.02
CA ASP A 234 -31.39 -29.33 5.88
C ASP A 234 -32.62 -28.59 6.42
N GLU A 235 -33.43 -29.28 7.23
CA GLU A 235 -34.63 -28.72 7.87
C GLU A 235 -34.32 -27.53 8.81
N ALA A 236 -33.10 -27.44 9.35
CA ALA A 236 -32.65 -26.33 10.17
C ALA A 236 -32.09 -25.16 9.33
N GLY A 237 -32.02 -25.31 8.01
CA GLY A 237 -31.50 -24.34 7.05
C GLY A 237 -29.98 -24.33 6.93
N ALA A 238 -29.28 -25.29 7.54
CA ALA A 238 -27.83 -25.39 7.43
C ALA A 238 -27.43 -26.03 6.10
N ILE A 239 -26.34 -25.55 5.51
CA ILE A 239 -25.86 -26.01 4.21
C ILE A 239 -25.44 -27.49 4.26
N GLN A 240 -25.94 -28.25 3.29
CA GLN A 240 -25.62 -29.68 3.09
C GLN A 240 -24.82 -29.90 1.80
N GLY A 241 -25.07 -29.07 0.77
CA GLY A 241 -24.41 -29.21 -0.52
C GLY A 241 -24.59 -28.04 -1.46
N ILE A 242 -23.86 -28.09 -2.58
CA ILE A 242 -24.02 -27.16 -3.71
C ILE A 242 -24.07 -27.95 -5.01
N PHE A 243 -24.83 -27.46 -5.97
CA PHE A 243 -24.85 -27.97 -7.33
C PHE A 243 -24.65 -26.82 -8.32
N VAL A 244 -23.68 -26.97 -9.24
CA VAL A 244 -23.31 -25.90 -10.18
C VAL A 244 -23.34 -26.34 -11.65
N TYR A 245 -23.23 -25.40 -12.59
CA TYR A 245 -23.23 -25.73 -14.04
C TYR A 245 -22.18 -26.77 -14.45
N GLY A 246 -21.03 -26.77 -13.78
CA GLY A 246 -19.99 -27.78 -14.01
C GLY A 246 -20.49 -29.20 -13.73
N ASP A 247 -21.32 -29.38 -12.69
CA ASP A 247 -21.89 -30.67 -12.32
C ASP A 247 -22.95 -31.12 -13.32
N LEU A 248 -23.86 -30.20 -13.71
CA LEU A 248 -24.84 -30.47 -14.75
C LEU A 248 -24.17 -30.91 -16.06
N GLY A 249 -23.13 -30.20 -16.49
CA GLY A 249 -22.36 -30.56 -17.68
C GLY A 249 -21.71 -31.95 -17.59
N ARG A 250 -21.23 -32.33 -16.40
CA ARG A 250 -20.69 -33.68 -16.13
C ARG A 250 -21.77 -34.76 -16.26
N LEU A 251 -22.95 -34.55 -15.67
CA LEU A 251 -24.07 -35.50 -15.75
C LEU A 251 -24.56 -35.70 -17.19
N MET A 252 -24.72 -34.60 -17.94
CA MET A 252 -25.14 -34.64 -19.35
C MET A 252 -24.14 -35.38 -20.23
N LYS A 253 -22.83 -35.16 -20.03
CA LYS A 253 -21.77 -35.86 -20.76
C LYS A 253 -21.84 -37.37 -20.55
N ASN A 254 -22.23 -37.80 -19.36
CA ASN A 254 -22.36 -39.21 -18.98
C ASN A 254 -23.74 -39.82 -19.36
N ARG A 255 -24.63 -39.04 -20.01
CA ARG A 255 -25.99 -39.45 -20.41
C ARG A 255 -26.82 -40.00 -19.24
N VAL A 256 -26.64 -39.44 -18.06
CA VAL A 256 -27.44 -39.77 -16.87
C VAL A 256 -28.84 -39.21 -17.07
N ASP A 257 -29.88 -40.01 -16.80
CA ASP A 257 -31.24 -39.51 -16.72
C ASP A 257 -31.41 -38.71 -15.43
N ILE A 258 -31.70 -37.42 -15.58
CA ILE A 258 -31.82 -36.46 -14.46
C ILE A 258 -33.27 -36.23 -14.04
N THR A 259 -34.24 -36.87 -14.70
CA THR A 259 -35.68 -36.58 -14.48
C THR A 259 -36.20 -37.07 -13.14
N GLU A 260 -35.70 -38.20 -12.63
CA GLU A 260 -36.10 -38.79 -11.34
C GLU A 260 -35.02 -38.69 -10.26
N MET A 261 -33.84 -38.15 -10.60
CA MET A 261 -32.72 -38.00 -9.67
C MET A 261 -33.01 -36.90 -8.64
N SER A 262 -32.64 -37.13 -7.38
CA SER A 262 -32.68 -36.12 -6.33
C SER A 262 -31.44 -35.22 -6.39
N LEU A 263 -31.55 -33.99 -5.89
CA LEU A 263 -30.41 -33.08 -5.75
C LEU A 263 -29.31 -33.70 -4.87
N GLY A 264 -29.69 -34.39 -3.80
CA GLY A 264 -28.76 -35.06 -2.88
C GLY A 264 -27.85 -36.08 -3.56
N GLU A 265 -28.31 -36.73 -4.63
CA GLU A 265 -27.50 -37.67 -5.42
C GLU A 265 -26.50 -36.99 -6.36
N ALA A 266 -26.71 -35.72 -6.68
CA ALA A 266 -25.93 -34.97 -7.67
C ALA A 266 -25.04 -33.86 -7.08
N MET A 267 -25.37 -33.38 -5.87
CA MET A 267 -24.69 -32.25 -5.25
C MET A 267 -23.28 -32.59 -4.77
N ILE A 268 -22.44 -31.56 -4.70
CA ILE A 268 -21.18 -31.59 -3.97
C ILE A 268 -21.52 -31.43 -2.48
N VAL A 269 -21.30 -32.50 -1.72
CA VAL A 269 -21.50 -32.52 -0.26
C VAL A 269 -20.35 -31.78 0.44
N ASN A 270 -20.66 -31.07 1.53
CA ASN A 270 -19.69 -30.27 2.30
C ASN A 270 -18.89 -29.29 1.41
N PRO A 271 -19.55 -28.35 0.73
CA PRO A 271 -18.89 -27.44 -0.19
C PRO A 271 -17.93 -26.50 0.54
N VAL A 272 -16.97 -25.96 -0.20
CA VAL A 272 -16.12 -24.87 0.31
C VAL A 272 -17.00 -23.64 0.52
N THR A 273 -16.95 -23.09 1.75
CA THR A 273 -17.74 -21.94 2.18
C THR A 273 -16.84 -20.88 2.78
N VAL A 274 -17.36 -19.66 2.90
CA VAL A 274 -16.67 -18.54 3.56
C VAL A 274 -17.63 -17.79 4.47
N SER A 275 -17.08 -17.03 5.41
CA SER A 275 -17.85 -16.10 6.23
C SER A 275 -17.90 -14.72 5.57
N GLY A 276 -18.96 -13.94 5.83
CA GLY A 276 -19.11 -12.58 5.31
C GLY A 276 -18.03 -11.63 5.82
N ASP A 277 -17.48 -11.86 7.01
CA ASP A 277 -16.41 -11.05 7.59
C ASP A 277 -15.02 -11.35 7.01
N GLN A 278 -14.85 -12.44 6.26
CA GLN A 278 -13.57 -12.80 5.67
C GLN A 278 -13.13 -11.79 4.61
N LEU A 279 -11.82 -11.53 4.51
CA LEU A 279 -11.27 -10.70 3.45
C LEU A 279 -11.56 -11.29 2.08
N LEU A 280 -12.02 -10.44 1.15
CA LEU A 280 -12.34 -10.84 -0.22
C LEU A 280 -11.11 -11.42 -0.93
N ALA A 281 -9.90 -10.90 -0.67
CA ALA A 281 -8.67 -11.44 -1.23
C ALA A 281 -8.45 -12.92 -0.85
N LEU A 282 -8.76 -13.30 0.39
CA LEU A 282 -8.63 -14.69 0.85
C LEU A 282 -9.73 -15.58 0.26
N ALA A 283 -10.93 -15.04 0.06
CA ALA A 283 -11.99 -15.77 -0.64
C ALA A 283 -11.64 -16.02 -2.11
N VAL A 284 -11.08 -15.04 -2.82
CA VAL A 284 -10.57 -15.21 -4.20
C VAL A 284 -9.43 -16.23 -4.26
N GLN A 285 -8.49 -16.17 -3.32
CA GLN A 285 -7.43 -17.17 -3.23
C GLN A 285 -8.00 -18.58 -3.00
N THR A 286 -9.04 -18.70 -2.16
CA THR A 286 -9.73 -19.97 -1.91
C THR A 286 -10.38 -20.51 -3.19
N MET A 287 -11.01 -19.62 -3.98
CA MET A 287 -11.58 -19.96 -5.29
C MET A 287 -10.51 -20.48 -6.27
N GLU A 288 -9.38 -19.79 -6.39
CA GLU A 288 -8.27 -20.20 -7.25
C GLU A 288 -7.69 -21.56 -6.86
N GLN A 289 -7.47 -21.78 -5.56
CA GLN A 289 -6.90 -23.03 -5.04
C GLN A 289 -7.79 -24.24 -5.32
N HIS A 290 -9.12 -24.07 -5.26
CA HIS A 290 -10.09 -25.14 -5.49
C HIS A 290 -10.57 -25.19 -6.94
N GLY A 291 -10.18 -24.24 -7.79
CA GLY A 291 -10.65 -24.14 -9.18
C GLY A 291 -12.16 -23.90 -9.30
N ILE A 292 -12.74 -23.16 -8.34
CA ILE A 292 -14.18 -22.84 -8.28
C ILE A 292 -14.40 -21.35 -8.55
N THR A 293 -15.57 -20.97 -9.05
CA THR A 293 -15.87 -19.58 -9.45
C THR A 293 -16.93 -18.91 -8.56
N SER A 294 -17.42 -19.60 -7.55
CA SER A 294 -18.36 -19.07 -6.56
C SER A 294 -18.14 -19.75 -5.22
N LEU A 295 -18.49 -19.04 -4.15
CA LEU A 295 -18.46 -19.53 -2.77
C LEU A 295 -19.76 -19.15 -2.09
N VAL A 296 -20.36 -20.11 -1.39
CA VAL A 296 -21.51 -19.83 -0.53
C VAL A 296 -21.00 -19.17 0.75
N VAL A 297 -21.62 -18.04 1.09
CA VAL A 297 -21.36 -17.30 2.31
C VAL A 297 -22.31 -17.82 3.39
N ILE A 298 -21.78 -18.22 4.53
CA ILE A 298 -22.56 -18.79 5.64
C ILE A 298 -22.46 -17.94 6.90
N ASP A 299 -23.50 -18.00 7.74
CA ASP A 299 -23.46 -17.45 9.10
C ASP A 299 -22.82 -18.43 10.11
N HIS A 300 -22.76 -18.02 11.38
CA HIS A 300 -22.22 -18.85 12.47
C HIS A 300 -23.03 -20.14 12.75
N GLN A 301 -24.23 -20.27 12.19
CA GLN A 301 -25.09 -21.46 12.29
C GLN A 301 -25.03 -22.30 11.00
N SER A 302 -24.05 -22.06 10.13
CA SER A 302 -23.87 -22.72 8.83
C SER A 302 -25.03 -22.51 7.86
N ARG A 303 -25.81 -21.44 8.03
CA ARG A 303 -26.91 -21.12 7.11
C ARG A 303 -26.42 -20.23 5.98
N PRO A 304 -26.80 -20.49 4.72
CA PRO A 304 -26.46 -19.61 3.60
C PRO A 304 -27.05 -18.21 3.80
N VAL A 305 -26.20 -17.19 3.75
CA VAL A 305 -26.57 -15.76 3.84
C VAL A 305 -26.19 -14.95 2.61
N GLY A 306 -25.38 -15.54 1.72
CA GLY A 306 -25.04 -14.92 0.44
C GLY A 306 -24.25 -15.85 -0.48
N VAL A 307 -23.94 -15.35 -1.67
CA VAL A 307 -22.96 -15.97 -2.57
C VAL A 307 -22.01 -14.90 -3.08
N VAL A 308 -20.72 -15.19 -3.07
CA VAL A 308 -19.71 -14.38 -3.76
C VAL A 308 -19.24 -15.09 -5.02
N TYR A 309 -19.11 -14.34 -6.11
CA TYR A 309 -18.66 -14.85 -7.40
C TYR A 309 -17.29 -14.27 -7.78
N LEU A 310 -16.47 -15.08 -8.42
CA LEU A 310 -15.14 -14.68 -8.87
C LEU A 310 -15.22 -13.49 -9.83
N HIS A 311 -16.17 -13.49 -10.78
CA HIS A 311 -16.27 -12.43 -11.77
C HIS A 311 -16.59 -11.06 -11.13
N ASP A 312 -17.39 -11.03 -10.06
CA ASP A 312 -17.70 -9.80 -9.33
C ASP A 312 -16.45 -9.27 -8.61
N ALA A 313 -15.62 -10.15 -8.05
CA ALA A 313 -14.34 -9.78 -7.45
C ALA A 313 -13.30 -9.30 -8.49
N LEU A 314 -13.19 -9.99 -9.63
CA LEU A 314 -12.28 -9.62 -10.73
C LEU A 314 -12.62 -8.24 -11.30
N ALA A 315 -13.91 -7.89 -11.40
CA ALA A 315 -14.35 -6.57 -11.83
C ALA A 315 -13.85 -5.43 -10.91
N LEU A 316 -13.52 -5.75 -9.65
CA LEU A 316 -12.96 -4.84 -8.66
C LEU A 316 -11.43 -4.85 -8.62
N GLY A 317 -10.79 -5.67 -9.46
CA GLY A 317 -9.33 -5.77 -9.62
C GLY A 317 -8.66 -6.76 -8.64
N PHE A 318 -9.41 -7.75 -8.16
CA PHE A 318 -8.85 -8.84 -7.36
C PHE A 318 -8.03 -9.81 -8.20
#